data_AF-A0A850SW73-F1
#
_entry.id   AF-A0A850SW73-F1
#
_cell.length_a   1.000
_cell.length_b   1.000
_cell.length_c   1.000
_cell.angle_alpha   90.00
_cell.angle_beta   90.00
_cell.angle_gamma   90.00
#
_symmetry.space_group_name_H-M   'P 1'
#
loop_
_entity.id
_entity.type
_entity.pdbx_description
1 polymer ?
#
loop_
_entity_poly.entity_id
_entity_poly.type
_entity_poly.pdbx_seq_one_letter_code
_entity_poly.pdbx_strand_id
1 'polypeptide(L)'
;MREAIRTRNYVMTLHAEEEMNDDNLTIFDVERIILSGKIIERQKDRRTAEWKYVIEGNDISKEIAVAVSKISVTGKMVIITVYKL
;
A
#
# COMPACT_ATOMS: atom_id res chain seq x y z
N MET A 1 5.48 8.53 -0.80
CA MET A 1 5.13 7.12 -0.49
C MET A 1 6.34 6.36 0.04
N ARG A 2 7.40 6.16 -0.76
CA ARG A 2 8.66 5.54 -0.26
C ARG A 2 9.21 6.22 1.00
N GLU A 3 9.21 7.55 1.03
CA GLU A 3 9.64 8.31 2.22
C GLU A 3 8.72 8.11 3.43
N ALA A 4 7.43 7.93 3.21
CA ALA A 4 6.47 7.67 4.30
C ALA A 4 6.73 6.29 4.93
N ILE A 5 7.13 5.28 4.15
CA ILE A 5 7.61 4.00 4.70
C ILE A 5 8.89 4.20 5.51
N ARG A 6 9.91 4.85 4.92
CA ARG A 6 11.22 5.04 5.58
C ARG A 6 11.14 5.79 6.90
N THR A 7 10.23 6.74 7.01
CA THR A 7 9.99 7.56 8.22
C THR A 7 8.90 6.99 9.12
N ARG A 8 8.31 5.83 8.78
CA ARG A 8 7.14 5.24 9.45
C ARG A 8 5.96 6.21 9.56
N ASN A 9 5.86 7.16 8.64
CA ASN A 9 4.76 8.10 8.55
C ASN A 9 3.59 7.52 7.72
N TYR A 10 3.13 6.35 8.11
CA TYR A 10 1.99 5.69 7.49
C TYR A 10 1.05 5.07 8.53
N VAL A 11 -0.16 4.73 8.10
CA VAL A 11 -1.13 3.92 8.83
C VAL A 11 -1.69 2.86 7.91
N MET A 12 -2.12 1.75 8.49
CA MET A 12 -2.88 0.70 7.85
C MET A 12 -4.34 0.82 8.28
N THR A 13 -5.28 0.72 7.35
CA THR A 13 -6.71 0.56 7.68
C THR A 13 -6.94 -0.82 8.28
N LEU A 14 -8.04 -1.00 9.02
CA LEU A 14 -8.45 -2.32 9.51
C LEU A 14 -8.58 -3.32 8.35
N HIS A 15 -9.27 -2.93 7.28
CA HIS A 15 -9.41 -3.75 6.08
C HIS A 15 -8.06 -4.15 5.45
N ALA A 16 -7.06 -3.27 5.43
CA ALA A 16 -5.74 -3.62 4.91
C ALA A 16 -5.01 -4.64 5.79
N GLU A 17 -5.26 -4.62 7.11
CA GLU A 17 -4.67 -5.57 8.04
C GLU A 17 -5.33 -6.94 7.92
N GLU A 18 -6.66 -6.99 7.76
CA GLU A 18 -7.43 -8.20 7.51
C GLU A 18 -6.97 -8.90 6.21
N GLU A 19 -6.96 -8.18 5.08
CA GLU A 19 -6.55 -8.73 3.78
C GLU A 19 -5.07 -9.15 3.78
N MET A 20 -4.20 -8.39 4.47
CA MET A 20 -2.80 -8.76 4.64
C MET A 20 -2.66 -10.12 5.35
N ASN A 21 -3.43 -10.33 6.43
CA ASN A 21 -3.41 -11.59 7.16
C ASN A 21 -4.02 -12.74 6.35
N ASP A 22 -5.12 -12.50 5.62
CA ASP A 22 -5.79 -13.50 4.79
C ASP A 22 -4.84 -14.05 3.69
N ASP A 23 -3.99 -13.19 3.14
CA ASP A 23 -2.99 -13.57 2.12
C ASP A 23 -1.62 -14.00 2.69
N ASN A 24 -1.52 -14.19 4.01
CA ASN A 24 -0.27 -14.52 4.71
C ASN A 24 0.89 -13.54 4.39
N LEU A 25 0.56 -12.27 4.20
CA LEU A 25 1.53 -11.20 4.07
C LEU A 25 1.88 -10.65 5.46
N THR A 26 3.09 -10.14 5.61
CA THR A 26 3.50 -9.39 6.79
C THR A 26 3.60 -7.91 6.48
N ILE A 27 3.68 -7.07 7.51
CA ILE A 27 3.93 -5.63 7.29
C ILE A 27 5.21 -5.38 6.49
N PHE A 28 6.23 -6.24 6.63
CA PHE A 28 7.48 -6.12 5.88
C PHE A 28 7.31 -6.39 4.40
N ASP A 29 6.38 -7.27 4.02
CA ASP A 29 6.02 -7.51 2.63
C ASP A 29 5.36 -6.27 2.03
N VAL A 30 4.41 -5.66 2.75
CA VAL A 30 3.75 -4.41 2.33
C VAL A 30 4.76 -3.26 2.17
N GLU A 31 5.66 -3.10 3.14
CA GLU A 31 6.73 -2.10 3.06
C GLU A 31 7.64 -2.34 1.85
N ARG A 32 8.01 -3.60 1.58
CA ARG A 32 8.84 -3.98 0.44
C ARG A 32 8.15 -3.70 -0.89
N ILE A 33 6.87 -4.02 -1.02
CA ILE A 33 6.04 -3.71 -2.19
C ILE A 33 6.07 -2.20 -2.46
N ILE A 34 5.87 -1.36 -1.44
CA ILE A 34 5.85 0.10 -1.61
C ILE A 34 7.25 0.67 -1.89
N LEU A 35 8.30 0.11 -1.28
CA LEU A 35 9.67 0.58 -1.44
C LEU A 35 10.27 0.22 -2.82
N SER A 36 10.00 -0.97 -3.33
CA SER A 36 10.63 -1.52 -4.53
C SER A 36 9.71 -1.64 -5.74
N GLY A 37 8.39 -1.64 -5.51
CA GLY A 37 7.37 -1.79 -6.53
C GLY A 37 7.21 -0.57 -7.43
N LYS A 38 6.31 -0.73 -8.40
CA LYS A 38 5.96 0.25 -9.42
C LYS A 38 4.49 0.64 -9.27
N ILE A 39 4.21 1.93 -9.42
CA ILE A 39 2.84 2.40 -9.51
C ILE A 39 2.31 1.99 -10.89
N ILE A 40 1.40 1.02 -10.92
CA ILE A 40 0.78 0.52 -12.16
C ILE A 40 -0.50 1.28 -12.50
N GLU A 41 -1.15 1.90 -11.51
CA GLU A 41 -2.38 2.65 -11.71
C GLU A 41 -2.52 3.81 -10.71
N ARG A 42 -3.29 4.84 -11.09
CA ARG A 42 -3.72 5.94 -10.22
C ARG A 42 -5.21 6.16 -10.37
N GLN A 43 -5.94 6.10 -9.26
CA GLN A 43 -7.39 6.27 -9.21
C GLN A 43 -7.74 7.55 -8.46
N LYS A 44 -8.43 8.48 -9.11
CA LYS A 44 -8.94 9.68 -8.46
C LYS A 44 -10.32 9.39 -7.88
N ASP A 45 -10.46 9.52 -6.57
CA ASP A 45 -11.77 9.44 -5.92
C ASP A 45 -12.63 10.64 -6.35
N ARG A 46 -13.81 10.35 -6.94
CA ARG A 46 -14.67 11.40 -7.51
C ARG A 46 -15.30 12.31 -6.47
N ARG A 47 -15.46 11.84 -5.23
CA ARG A 47 -16.13 12.58 -4.16
C ARG A 47 -15.16 13.45 -3.38
N THR A 48 -13.97 12.94 -3.12
CA THR A 48 -12.95 13.59 -2.28
C THR A 48 -11.83 14.24 -3.08
N ALA A 49 -11.73 13.96 -4.39
CA ALA A 49 -10.63 14.33 -5.27
C ALA A 49 -9.25 13.76 -4.85
N GLU A 50 -9.22 12.86 -3.87
CA GLU A 50 -8.00 12.20 -3.39
C GLU A 50 -7.47 11.18 -4.41
N TRP A 51 -6.15 11.07 -4.51
CA TRP A 51 -5.50 10.07 -5.34
C TRP A 51 -5.20 8.81 -4.56
N LYS A 52 -5.65 7.68 -5.09
CA LYS A 52 -5.20 6.34 -4.71
C LYS A 52 -4.19 5.84 -5.73
N TYR A 53 -3.18 5.11 -5.26
CA TYR A 53 -2.10 4.57 -6.06
C TYR A 53 -2.09 3.06 -5.88
N VAL A 54 -2.10 2.34 -7.00
CA VAL A 54 -1.98 0.88 -7.03
C VAL A 54 -0.52 0.56 -7.32
N ILE A 55 0.12 -0.13 -6.38
CA ILE A 55 1.56 -0.41 -6.42
C ILE A 55 1.73 -1.92 -6.50
N GLU A 56 2.27 -2.39 -7.62
CA GLU A 56 2.64 -3.79 -7.79
C GLU A 56 4.11 -3.97 -7.45
N GLY A 57 4.41 -5.00 -6.67
CA GLY A 57 5.77 -5.34 -6.27
C GLY A 57 5.88 -6.80 -5.89
N ASN A 58 7.11 -7.17 -5.49
CA ASN A 58 7.35 -8.49 -4.96
C ASN A 58 7.32 -8.43 -3.43
N ASP A 59 6.73 -9.45 -2.80
CA ASP A 59 6.88 -9.72 -1.37
C ASP A 59 8.30 -10.26 -1.06
N ILE A 60 8.63 -10.51 0.21
CA ILE A 60 9.96 -11.01 0.60
C ILE A 60 10.28 -12.36 -0.06
N SER A 61 9.26 -13.19 -0.30
CA SER A 61 9.35 -14.50 -0.96
C SER A 61 9.46 -14.43 -2.48
N LYS A 62 9.41 -13.22 -3.07
CA LYS A 62 9.41 -12.96 -4.53
C LYS A 62 8.11 -13.38 -5.23
N GLU A 63 7.01 -13.43 -4.50
CA GLU A 63 5.67 -13.54 -5.06
C GLU A 63 5.14 -12.15 -5.37
N ILE A 64 4.28 -12.04 -6.40
CA ILE A 64 3.72 -10.76 -6.80
C ILE A 64 2.56 -10.41 -5.86
N ALA A 65 2.58 -9.19 -5.36
CA ALA A 65 1.52 -8.63 -4.54
C ALA A 65 1.32 -7.15 -4.84
N VAL A 66 0.13 -6.66 -4.52
CA VAL A 66 -0.33 -5.31 -4.83
C VAL A 66 -0.73 -4.61 -3.55
N ALA A 67 -0.20 -3.40 -3.33
CA ALA A 67 -0.62 -2.51 -2.27
C ALA A 67 -1.38 -1.31 -2.85
N VAL A 68 -2.54 -0.98 -2.29
CA VAL A 68 -3.30 0.22 -2.63
C VAL A 68 -3.18 1.22 -1.50
N SER A 69 -2.72 2.44 -1.81
CA SER A 69 -2.52 3.46 -0.78
C SER A 69 -2.75 4.88 -1.29
N LYS A 70 -2.93 5.83 -0.37
CA LYS A 70 -3.10 7.26 -0.65
C LYS A 70 -2.27 8.13 0.30
N ILE A 71 -2.05 9.38 -0.07
CA ILE A 71 -1.53 10.41 0.84
C ILE A 71 -2.73 11.21 1.35
N SER A 72 -2.94 11.20 2.66
CA SER A 72 -4.02 11.97 3.30
C SER A 72 -3.70 13.48 3.34
N VAL A 73 -4.70 14.29 3.66
CA VAL A 73 -4.56 15.75 3.83
C VAL A 73 -3.55 16.16 4.90
N THR A 74 -3.24 15.28 5.86
CA THR A 74 -2.22 15.52 6.90
C THR A 74 -0.81 15.10 6.46
N GLY A 75 -0.65 14.63 5.22
CA GLY A 75 0.63 14.14 4.70
C GLY A 75 0.97 12.71 5.12
N LYS A 76 0.16 12.07 5.98
CA LYS A 76 0.34 10.66 6.36
C LYS A 76 -0.10 9.74 5.21
N MET A 77 0.69 8.72 4.93
CA MET A 77 0.30 7.70 3.95
C MET A 77 -0.69 6.72 4.58
N VAL A 78 -1.78 6.42 3.88
CA VAL A 78 -2.80 5.46 4.32
C VAL A 78 -2.75 4.25 3.38
N ILE A 79 -2.44 3.09 3.92
CA ILE A 79 -2.54 1.80 3.23
C ILE A 79 -3.99 1.34 3.35
N ILE A 80 -4.67 1.16 2.21
CA ILE A 80 -6.12 0.94 2.11
C ILE A 80 -6.46 -0.54 2.02
N THR A 81 -5.67 -1.28 1.23
CA THR A 81 -5.74 -2.74 1.08
C THR A 81 -4.40 -3.24 0.52
N VAL A 82 -4.11 -4.53 0.69
CA VAL A 82 -3.01 -5.25 0.06
C VAL A 82 -3.50 -6.66 -0.26
N TYR A 83 -3.04 -7.23 -1.38
CA TYR A 83 -3.41 -8.59 -1.77
C TYR A 83 -2.32 -9.24 -2.65
N LYS A 84 -2.22 -10.57 -2.62
CA LYS A 84 -1.40 -11.37 -3.54
C LYS A 84 -2.10 -11.57 -4.89
N LEU A 85 -1.32 -11.80 -5.95
CA LEU A 85 -1.84 -12.15 -7.29
C LEU A 85 -1.83 -13.66 -7.55
#